data_AF-A0AA49JNK5-F1
#
_entry.id   AF-A0AA49JNK5-F1
#
_cell.length_a   1.000
_cell.length_b   1.000
_cell.length_c   1.000
_cell.angle_alpha   90.00
_cell.angle_beta   90.00
_cell.angle_gamma   90.00
#
_symmetry.space_group_name_H-M   'P 1'
#
loop_
_entity.id
_entity.type
_entity.pdbx_description
1 polymer ?
#
loop_
_entity_poly.entity_id
_entity_poly.type
_entity_poly.pdbx_seq_one_letter_code
_entity_poly.pdbx_strand_id
1 'polypeptide(L)'
;MIFFYVVVSVIVLSILVTIHEFGHFIVAKLSGTKVNEFAVGFGPKIFSKKYGETEYSFRIMLFGGFCALAGEDEISNDKRAVTNKPWYTRLGIFAAGPLMNILLTFIILIMVFYIVGSPVPIVSSTISGYPAEKAGIMPGDKIVMVNNTKINDWDTLQNIINSNNGIKLKLTIERDNVILTKTIVPTYDKNASKPMIGIVPQYKRSLVLAFSTGTKQAIFFSKMIILSLYMLITGKASTNDLMGPVGIVQAIGTEAKSGILNLMAFTALISVNLGLLNLLPFPALDGGRILFVLIEKIRGKPIDPEKEGFVHYIGFILLIALILFATYKDLVRINILK
;
A
#
# COMPACT_ATOMS: atom_id res chain seq x y z
N MET A 1 -17.81 5.37 19.77
CA MET A 1 -16.72 5.63 18.79
C MET A 1 -15.91 4.39 18.47
N ILE A 2 -15.40 3.65 19.46
CA ILE A 2 -14.56 2.46 19.25
C ILE A 2 -15.26 1.39 18.40
N PHE A 3 -16.55 1.11 18.66
CA PHE A 3 -17.32 0.14 17.87
C PHE A 3 -17.35 0.47 16.37
N PHE A 4 -17.60 1.73 16.00
CA PHE A 4 -17.57 2.18 14.60
C PHE A 4 -16.19 1.95 13.96
N TYR A 5 -15.10 2.24 14.69
CA TYR A 5 -13.73 2.02 14.18
C TYR A 5 -13.50 0.54 13.90
N VAL A 6 -13.82 -0.32 14.87
CA VAL A 6 -13.68 -1.77 14.72
C VAL A 6 -14.49 -2.28 13.52
N VAL A 7 -15.75 -1.88 13.38
CA VAL A 7 -16.61 -2.34 12.26
C VAL A 7 -16.02 -1.94 10.91
N VAL A 8 -15.64 -0.66 10.74
CA VAL A 8 -15.07 -0.20 9.47
C VAL A 8 -13.73 -0.88 9.18
N SER A 9 -12.88 -1.05 10.20
CA SER A 9 -11.61 -1.75 10.05
C SER A 9 -11.79 -3.20 9.67
N VAL A 10 -12.74 -3.92 10.27
CA VAL A 10 -13.06 -5.29 9.89
C VAL A 10 -13.44 -5.31 8.42
N ILE A 11 -14.36 -4.46 7.97
CA ILE A 11 -14.80 -4.42 6.55
C ILE A 11 -13.61 -4.16 5.61
N VAL A 12 -12.80 -3.14 5.88
CA VAL A 12 -11.65 -2.78 5.03
C VAL A 12 -10.64 -3.92 4.98
N LEU A 13 -10.24 -4.47 6.12
CA LEU A 13 -9.27 -5.57 6.18
C LEU A 13 -9.83 -6.85 5.54
N SER A 14 -11.14 -7.13 5.70
CA SER A 14 -11.82 -8.25 5.03
C SER A 14 -11.63 -8.17 3.52
N ILE A 15 -11.90 -6.99 2.95
CA ILE A 15 -11.81 -6.75 1.50
C ILE A 15 -10.36 -6.92 1.05
N LEU A 16 -9.39 -6.32 1.75
CA LEU A 16 -7.99 -6.37 1.36
C LEU A 16 -7.43 -7.80 1.37
N VAL A 17 -7.76 -8.59 2.39
CA VAL A 17 -7.33 -10.00 2.47
C VAL A 17 -8.09 -10.84 1.47
N THR A 18 -9.40 -10.64 1.27
CA THR A 18 -10.15 -11.40 0.26
C THR A 18 -9.60 -11.17 -1.15
N ILE A 19 -9.22 -9.94 -1.47
CA ILE A 19 -8.59 -9.61 -2.76
C ILE A 19 -7.19 -10.26 -2.87
N HIS A 20 -6.43 -10.33 -1.78
CA HIS A 20 -5.17 -11.08 -1.71
C HIS A 20 -5.40 -12.55 -2.04
N GLU A 21 -6.30 -13.22 -1.32
CA GLU A 21 -6.63 -14.64 -1.55
C GLU A 21 -7.16 -14.88 -2.96
N PHE A 22 -7.92 -13.92 -3.50
CA PHE A 22 -8.43 -13.99 -4.86
C PHE A 22 -7.31 -13.98 -5.91
N GLY A 23 -6.19 -13.31 -5.63
CA GLY A 23 -4.98 -13.39 -6.45
C GLY A 23 -4.45 -14.82 -6.57
N HIS A 24 -4.22 -15.49 -5.44
CA HIS A 24 -3.80 -16.90 -5.41
C HIS A 24 -4.80 -17.78 -6.14
N PHE A 25 -6.09 -17.58 -5.86
CA PHE A 25 -7.19 -18.34 -6.45
C PHE A 25 -7.19 -18.28 -7.98
N ILE A 26 -7.12 -17.07 -8.57
CA ILE A 26 -7.15 -16.90 -10.03
C ILE A 26 -5.98 -17.65 -10.67
N VAL A 27 -4.75 -17.44 -10.19
CA VAL A 27 -3.56 -18.04 -10.82
C VAL A 27 -3.53 -19.56 -10.59
N ALA A 28 -4.03 -20.04 -9.45
CA ALA A 28 -4.20 -21.46 -9.20
C ALA A 28 -5.18 -22.10 -10.19
N LYS A 29 -6.36 -21.50 -10.41
CA LYS A 29 -7.35 -22.03 -11.37
C LYS A 29 -6.84 -21.96 -12.81
N LEU A 30 -6.21 -20.86 -13.22
CA LEU A 30 -5.65 -20.71 -14.58
C LEU A 30 -4.52 -21.69 -14.87
N SER A 31 -3.76 -22.11 -13.85
CA SER A 31 -2.70 -23.11 -13.97
C SER A 31 -3.18 -24.56 -13.81
N GLY A 32 -4.49 -24.77 -13.67
CA GLY A 32 -5.08 -26.09 -13.43
C GLY A 32 -4.64 -26.70 -12.09
N THR A 33 -4.31 -25.88 -11.11
CA THR A 33 -4.03 -26.28 -9.72
C THR A 33 -5.36 -26.43 -8.99
N LYS A 34 -5.52 -27.52 -8.23
CA LYS A 34 -6.76 -27.78 -7.52
C LYS A 34 -6.88 -26.86 -6.31
N VAL A 35 -8.00 -26.14 -6.24
CA VAL A 35 -8.40 -25.34 -5.08
C VAL A 35 -9.53 -26.08 -4.39
N ASN A 36 -9.29 -26.49 -3.14
CA ASN A 36 -10.26 -27.22 -2.33
C ASN A 36 -11.37 -26.28 -1.84
N GLU A 37 -10.98 -25.13 -1.30
CA GLU A 37 -11.91 -24.14 -0.75
C GLU A 37 -11.39 -22.71 -1.00
N PHE A 38 -12.29 -21.81 -1.39
CA PHE A 38 -12.07 -20.37 -1.36
C PHE A 38 -13.05 -19.76 -0.36
N ALA A 39 -12.53 -19.22 0.73
CA ALA A 39 -13.31 -18.74 1.86
C ALA A 39 -13.13 -17.25 2.10
N VAL A 40 -14.25 -16.56 2.33
CA VAL A 40 -14.27 -15.22 2.91
C VAL A 40 -14.57 -15.35 4.39
N GLY A 41 -13.65 -14.87 5.21
CA GLY A 41 -13.66 -15.01 6.67
C GLY A 41 -13.12 -16.35 7.18
N PHE A 42 -13.15 -16.49 8.50
CA PHE A 42 -12.71 -17.66 9.24
C PHE A 42 -13.81 -18.22 10.16
N GLY A 43 -13.57 -19.41 10.72
CA GLY A 43 -14.48 -20.04 11.70
C GLY A 43 -15.66 -20.78 11.06
N PRO A 44 -16.77 -20.98 11.79
CA PRO A 44 -17.94 -21.71 11.29
C PRO A 44 -18.50 -21.11 9.99
N LYS A 45 -18.90 -22.00 9.07
CA LYS A 45 -19.53 -21.65 7.79
C LYS A 45 -20.93 -21.08 8.05
N ILE A 46 -21.21 -19.89 7.54
CA ILE A 46 -22.57 -19.33 7.48
C ILE A 46 -23.27 -19.90 6.26
N PHE A 47 -22.61 -19.80 5.10
CA PHE A 47 -23.07 -20.43 3.87
C PHE A 47 -21.87 -20.99 3.10
N SER A 48 -22.08 -22.10 2.41
CA SER A 48 -21.14 -22.58 1.40
C SER A 48 -21.86 -23.16 0.20
N LYS A 49 -21.24 -23.04 -0.97
CA LYS A 49 -21.73 -23.60 -2.22
C LYS A 49 -20.56 -24.19 -2.99
N LYS A 50 -20.70 -25.45 -3.39
CA LYS A 50 -19.73 -26.09 -4.26
C LYS A 50 -20.04 -25.74 -5.72
N TYR A 51 -19.06 -25.21 -6.42
CA TYR A 51 -19.15 -24.97 -7.87
C TYR A 51 -17.98 -25.66 -8.56
N GLY A 52 -18.30 -26.66 -9.38
CA GLY A 52 -17.33 -27.61 -9.92
C GLY A 52 -16.66 -28.40 -8.79
N GLU A 53 -15.34 -28.27 -8.67
CA GLU A 53 -14.53 -28.96 -7.66
C GLU A 53 -14.20 -28.12 -6.42
N THR A 54 -14.42 -26.80 -6.49
CA THR A 54 -14.04 -25.85 -5.44
C THR A 54 -15.25 -25.52 -4.57
N GLU A 55 -15.07 -25.56 -3.25
CA GLU A 55 -16.04 -25.06 -2.30
C GLU A 55 -15.85 -23.55 -2.10
N TYR A 56 -16.93 -22.78 -2.28
CA TYR A 56 -16.94 -21.35 -1.97
C TYR A 56 -17.68 -21.16 -0.66
N SER A 57 -17.03 -20.58 0.35
CA SER A 57 -17.63 -20.42 1.67
C SER A 57 -17.53 -18.99 2.19
N PHE A 58 -18.51 -18.64 3.01
CA PHE A 58 -18.54 -17.40 3.76
C PHE A 58 -18.74 -17.75 5.23
N ARG A 59 -17.85 -17.23 6.07
CA ARG A 59 -17.69 -17.65 7.45
C ARG A 59 -17.90 -16.45 8.39
N ILE A 60 -18.22 -16.75 9.65
CA ILE A 60 -18.69 -15.74 10.60
C ILE A 60 -17.65 -14.66 10.94
N MET A 61 -16.38 -15.04 10.99
CA MET A 61 -15.31 -14.13 11.36
C MET A 61 -14.75 -13.42 10.14
N LEU A 62 -15.21 -12.21 9.88
CA LEU A 62 -14.88 -11.47 8.66
C LEU A 62 -13.45 -10.94 8.57
N PHE A 63 -12.59 -11.10 9.58
CA PHE A 63 -11.24 -10.53 9.59
C PHE A 63 -10.21 -11.19 8.64
N GLY A 64 -10.64 -11.71 7.49
CA GLY A 64 -9.76 -12.17 6.42
C GLY A 64 -10.44 -13.16 5.48
N GLY A 65 -9.69 -14.14 5.00
CA GLY A 65 -10.13 -15.22 4.13
C GLY A 65 -8.98 -16.19 3.91
N PHE A 66 -9.23 -17.28 3.18
CA PHE A 66 -8.17 -18.20 2.77
C PHE A 66 -8.50 -18.88 1.45
N CYS A 67 -7.47 -19.15 0.65
CA CYS A 67 -7.52 -19.97 -0.55
C CYS A 67 -6.81 -21.32 -0.29
N ALA A 68 -7.56 -22.36 0.08
CA ALA A 68 -7.00 -23.68 0.37
C ALA A 68 -6.57 -24.41 -0.91
N LEU A 69 -5.27 -24.37 -1.22
CA LEU A 69 -4.69 -25.09 -2.35
C LEU A 69 -4.37 -26.54 -1.98
N ALA A 70 -4.66 -27.47 -2.90
CA ALA A 70 -4.28 -28.86 -2.69
C ALA A 70 -2.75 -28.99 -2.61
N GLY A 71 -2.23 -29.63 -1.56
CA GLY A 71 -0.81 -29.89 -1.41
C GLY A 71 0.02 -28.76 -0.80
N GLU A 72 -0.59 -27.65 -0.34
CA GLU A 72 0.13 -26.50 0.21
C GLU A 72 0.58 -26.71 1.67
N ASP A 73 -0.35 -27.16 2.51
CA ASP A 73 -0.13 -27.42 3.96
C ASP A 73 -0.28 -28.89 4.33
N GLU A 74 -0.77 -29.71 3.39
CA GLU A 74 -1.03 -31.13 3.60
C GLU A 74 -0.37 -31.94 2.48
N ILE A 75 0.06 -33.16 2.81
CA ILE A 75 0.54 -34.10 1.81
C ILE A 75 -0.66 -34.50 0.94
N SER A 76 -0.59 -34.17 -0.36
CA SER A 76 -1.65 -34.48 -1.31
C SER A 76 -1.13 -35.35 -2.44
N ASN A 77 -1.81 -36.48 -2.65
CA ASN A 77 -1.57 -37.37 -3.78
C ASN A 77 -2.21 -36.88 -5.10
N ASP A 78 -2.89 -35.73 -5.07
CA ASP A 78 -3.51 -35.17 -6.27
C ASP A 78 -2.42 -34.67 -7.24
N LYS A 79 -2.45 -35.13 -8.49
CA LYS A 79 -1.52 -34.66 -9.54
C LYS A 79 -1.61 -33.15 -9.77
N ARG A 80 -2.74 -32.53 -9.41
CA ARG A 80 -2.99 -31.09 -9.52
C ARG A 80 -2.66 -30.33 -8.23
N ALA A 81 -2.02 -30.97 -7.26
CA ALA A 81 -1.49 -30.33 -6.07
C ALA A 81 -0.40 -29.30 -6.42
N VAL A 82 -0.32 -28.21 -5.66
CA VAL A 82 0.63 -27.12 -5.87
C VAL A 82 2.08 -27.58 -5.78
N THR A 83 2.39 -28.51 -4.87
CA THR A 83 3.71 -29.15 -4.72
C THR A 83 4.15 -29.93 -5.94
N ASN A 84 3.20 -30.48 -6.70
CA ASN A 84 3.46 -31.23 -7.93
C ASN A 84 3.57 -30.33 -9.18
N LYS A 85 3.33 -29.01 -9.04
CA LYS A 85 3.44 -28.07 -10.16
C LYS A 85 4.90 -27.62 -10.38
N PRO A 86 5.25 -27.24 -11.62
CA PRO A 86 6.55 -26.62 -11.90
C PRO A 86 6.80 -25.38 -11.04
N TRP A 87 8.07 -25.10 -10.73
CA TRP A 87 8.49 -23.98 -9.88
C TRP A 87 7.92 -22.63 -10.34
N TYR A 88 7.81 -22.38 -11.65
CA TYR A 88 7.28 -21.12 -12.18
C TYR A 88 5.77 -20.96 -11.92
N THR A 89 5.01 -22.06 -11.91
CA THR A 89 3.59 -22.06 -11.56
C THR A 89 3.42 -21.76 -10.07
N ARG A 90 4.21 -22.43 -9.21
CA ARG A 90 4.22 -22.18 -7.76
C ARG A 90 4.58 -20.74 -7.45
N LEU A 91 5.65 -20.23 -8.08
CA LEU A 91 6.08 -18.84 -7.96
C LEU A 91 4.96 -17.88 -8.37
N GLY A 92 4.30 -18.13 -9.50
CA GLY A 92 3.18 -17.32 -9.98
C GLY A 92 2.01 -17.32 -9.01
N ILE A 93 1.64 -18.48 -8.45
CA ILE A 93 0.55 -18.60 -7.46
C ILE A 93 0.89 -17.81 -6.21
N PHE A 94 2.06 -18.03 -5.59
CA PHE A 94 2.43 -17.35 -4.34
C PHE A 94 2.66 -15.84 -4.53
N ALA A 95 3.12 -15.39 -5.70
CA ALA A 95 3.24 -13.97 -5.98
C ALA A 95 1.89 -13.30 -6.29
N ALA A 96 0.87 -14.06 -6.70
CA ALA A 96 -0.38 -13.51 -7.21
C ALA A 96 -1.18 -12.73 -6.16
N GLY A 97 -1.25 -13.22 -4.92
CA GLY A 97 -1.96 -12.53 -3.84
C GLY A 97 -1.36 -11.15 -3.55
N PRO A 98 -0.07 -11.06 -3.22
CA PRO A 98 0.58 -9.78 -2.97
C PRO A 98 0.50 -8.80 -4.16
N LEU A 99 0.64 -9.31 -5.40
CA LEU A 99 0.51 -8.51 -6.61
C LEU A 99 -0.92 -7.99 -6.82
N MET A 100 -1.94 -8.74 -6.40
CA MET A 100 -3.34 -8.30 -6.47
C MET A 100 -3.60 -7.12 -5.53
N ASN A 101 -2.97 -7.09 -4.35
CA ASN A 101 -3.05 -5.95 -3.43
C ASN A 101 -2.32 -4.71 -3.96
N ILE A 102 -1.20 -4.89 -4.66
CA ILE A 102 -0.53 -3.82 -5.37
C ILE A 102 -1.42 -3.30 -6.51
N LEU A 103 -2.04 -4.19 -7.29
CA LEU A 103 -3.00 -3.82 -8.35
C LEU A 103 -4.21 -3.05 -7.78
N LEU A 104 -4.78 -3.52 -6.68
CA LEU A 104 -5.89 -2.86 -5.99
C LEU A 104 -5.51 -1.43 -5.57
N THR A 105 -4.27 -1.23 -5.11
CA THR A 105 -3.74 0.11 -4.78
C THR A 105 -3.81 1.05 -5.97
N PHE A 106 -3.34 0.60 -7.15
CA PHE A 106 -3.41 1.40 -8.36
C PHE A 106 -4.85 1.76 -8.72
N ILE A 107 -5.77 0.78 -8.68
CA ILE A 107 -7.19 0.99 -9.00
C ILE A 107 -7.81 2.04 -8.07
N ILE A 108 -7.59 1.90 -6.76
CA ILE A 108 -8.15 2.83 -5.77
C ILE A 108 -7.58 4.24 -5.95
N LEU A 109 -6.27 4.39 -6.13
CA LEU A 109 -5.66 5.71 -6.29
C LEU A 109 -6.10 6.40 -7.58
N ILE A 110 -6.20 5.67 -8.69
CA ILE A 110 -6.72 6.22 -9.95
C ILE A 110 -8.17 6.70 -9.76
N MET A 111 -9.00 5.93 -9.06
CA MET A 111 -10.37 6.32 -8.76
C MET A 111 -10.43 7.58 -7.88
N VAL A 112 -9.61 7.65 -6.82
CA VAL A 112 -9.53 8.82 -5.92
C VAL A 112 -9.10 10.07 -6.69
N PHE A 113 -8.02 10.00 -7.48
CA PHE A 113 -7.55 11.15 -8.28
C PHE A 113 -8.48 11.49 -9.45
N TYR A 114 -9.30 10.56 -9.93
CA TYR A 114 -10.33 10.88 -10.90
C TYR A 114 -11.49 11.67 -10.27
N ILE A 115 -11.94 11.28 -9.07
CA ILE A 115 -13.05 11.94 -8.35
C ILE A 115 -12.62 13.30 -7.80
N VAL A 116 -11.47 13.37 -7.13
CA VAL A 116 -10.94 14.61 -6.53
C VAL A 116 -10.33 15.51 -7.60
N GLY A 117 -9.71 14.92 -8.62
CA GLY A 117 -8.84 15.59 -9.59
C GLY A 117 -7.37 15.35 -9.26
N SER A 118 -6.51 15.51 -10.26
CA SER A 118 -5.06 15.50 -10.11
C SER A 118 -4.54 16.93 -9.95
N PRO A 119 -3.55 17.17 -9.08
CA PRO A 119 -2.94 18.49 -8.95
C PRO A 119 -2.16 18.82 -10.22
N VAL A 120 -2.35 20.04 -10.72
CA VAL A 120 -1.61 20.58 -11.88
C VAL A 120 -0.77 21.78 -11.44
N PRO A 121 0.31 22.13 -12.18
CA PRO A 121 1.16 23.29 -11.87
C PRO A 121 0.49 24.62 -12.22
N ILE A 122 -0.75 24.79 -11.80
CA ILE A 122 -1.55 26.00 -11.91
C ILE A 122 -1.95 26.38 -10.48
N VAL A 123 -1.69 27.62 -10.10
CA VAL A 123 -1.95 28.10 -8.74
C VAL A 123 -3.44 28.34 -8.57
N SER A 124 -4.04 27.72 -7.55
CA SER A 124 -5.41 28.01 -7.12
C SER A 124 -5.44 29.15 -6.11
N SER A 125 -4.48 29.19 -5.18
CA SER A 125 -4.32 30.25 -4.19
C SER A 125 -2.92 30.25 -3.60
N THR A 126 -2.56 31.35 -2.93
CA THR A 126 -1.34 31.47 -2.13
C THR A 126 -1.67 31.53 -0.65
N ILE A 127 -0.78 31.01 0.20
CA ILE A 127 -0.89 31.07 1.65
C ILE A 127 -0.32 32.41 2.13
N SER A 128 -1.06 33.12 2.97
CA SER A 128 -0.65 34.45 3.46
C SER A 128 0.63 34.39 4.30
N GLY A 129 1.55 35.32 4.08
CA GLY A 129 2.85 35.38 4.74
C GLY A 129 3.96 34.55 4.08
N TYR A 130 3.63 33.68 3.12
CA TYR A 130 4.60 32.80 2.46
C TYR A 130 5.32 33.46 1.27
N PRO A 131 6.47 32.90 0.82
CA PRO A 131 7.25 33.46 -0.28
C PRO A 131 6.47 33.69 -1.59
N ALA A 132 5.46 32.87 -1.91
CA ALA A 132 4.71 33.00 -3.16
C ALA A 132 3.85 34.26 -3.21
N GLU A 133 3.19 34.60 -2.10
CA GLU A 133 2.41 35.83 -1.97
C GLU A 133 3.32 37.05 -2.11
N LYS A 134 4.47 37.05 -1.41
CA LYS A 134 5.47 38.14 -1.48
C LYS A 134 6.07 38.32 -2.88
N ALA A 135 6.18 37.25 -3.64
CA ALA A 135 6.64 37.28 -5.03
C ALA A 135 5.56 37.78 -6.02
N GLY A 136 4.32 37.98 -5.56
CA GLY A 136 3.18 38.39 -6.39
C GLY A 136 2.67 37.28 -7.31
N ILE A 137 2.82 36.02 -6.88
CA ILE A 137 2.15 34.88 -7.52
C ILE A 137 0.66 34.98 -7.21
N MET A 138 -0.17 34.78 -8.22
CA MET A 138 -1.61 34.94 -8.16
C MET A 138 -2.35 33.66 -8.57
N PRO A 139 -3.61 33.48 -8.14
CA PRO A 139 -4.49 32.45 -8.70
C PRO A 139 -4.53 32.54 -10.24
N GLY A 140 -4.47 31.38 -10.90
CA GLY A 140 -4.42 31.27 -12.36
C GLY A 140 -3.01 31.18 -12.95
N ASP A 141 -1.97 31.55 -12.20
CA ASP A 141 -0.58 31.44 -12.67
C ASP A 141 -0.21 29.99 -12.96
N LYS A 142 0.21 29.71 -14.19
CA LYS A 142 0.74 28.40 -14.58
C LYS A 142 2.25 28.40 -14.49
N ILE A 143 2.81 27.56 -13.63
CA ILE A 143 4.26 27.43 -13.45
C ILE A 143 4.78 26.52 -14.57
N VAL A 144 5.54 27.10 -15.50
CA VAL A 144 6.03 26.39 -16.69
C VAL A 144 7.48 25.95 -16.56
N MET A 145 8.28 26.63 -15.74
CA MET A 145 9.70 26.32 -15.54
C MET A 145 10.16 26.76 -14.16
N VAL A 146 11.03 25.98 -13.53
CA VAL A 146 11.79 26.39 -12.35
C VAL A 146 13.27 26.30 -12.70
N ASN A 147 13.99 27.42 -12.59
CA ASN A 147 15.35 27.60 -13.10
C ASN A 147 15.43 27.24 -14.59
N ASN A 148 16.05 26.12 -14.93
CA ASN A 148 16.20 25.59 -16.29
C ASN A 148 15.40 24.30 -16.51
N THR A 149 14.57 23.89 -15.54
CA THR A 149 13.82 22.63 -15.58
C THR A 149 12.37 22.91 -15.91
N LYS A 150 11.89 22.37 -17.05
CA LYS A 150 10.50 22.48 -17.48
C LYS A 150 9.58 21.73 -16.51
N ILE A 151 8.48 22.37 -16.14
CA ILE A 151 7.49 21.83 -15.21
C ILE A 151 6.26 21.39 -15.99
N ASN A 152 6.06 20.08 -16.07
CA ASN A 152 4.90 19.48 -16.72
C ASN A 152 3.90 18.89 -15.71
N ASP A 153 4.33 18.63 -14.48
CA ASP A 153 3.50 18.06 -13.43
C ASP A 153 3.83 18.63 -12.06
N TRP A 154 2.87 18.46 -11.14
CA TRP A 154 2.94 19.01 -9.80
C TRP A 154 4.05 18.37 -8.94
N ASP A 155 4.29 17.08 -9.09
CA ASP A 155 5.29 16.36 -8.28
C ASP A 155 6.70 16.88 -8.56
N THR A 156 7.02 17.14 -9.83
CA THR A 156 8.30 17.71 -10.25
C THR A 156 8.51 19.09 -9.65
N LEU A 157 7.48 19.94 -9.67
CA LEU A 157 7.51 21.25 -9.03
C LEU A 157 7.75 21.12 -7.52
N GLN A 158 6.99 20.26 -6.85
CA GLN A 158 7.10 20.05 -5.41
C GLN A 158 8.47 19.51 -5.00
N ASN A 159 9.03 18.57 -5.76
CA ASN A 159 10.36 18.01 -5.50
C ASN A 159 11.45 19.07 -5.61
N ILE A 160 11.43 19.91 -6.65
CA ILE A 160 12.40 21.01 -6.80
C ILE A 160 12.31 21.98 -5.63
N ILE A 161 11.09 22.35 -5.21
CA ILE A 161 10.90 23.27 -4.06
C ILE A 161 11.42 22.63 -2.77
N ASN A 162 11.06 21.39 -2.48
CA ASN A 162 11.43 20.69 -1.26
C ASN A 162 12.94 20.47 -1.13
N SER A 163 13.66 20.31 -2.26
CA SER A 163 15.11 20.11 -2.26
C SER A 163 15.94 21.40 -2.19
N ASN A 164 15.32 22.58 -2.26
CA ASN A 164 16.02 23.87 -2.37
C ASN A 164 15.67 24.83 -1.22
N ASN A 165 15.85 24.39 0.03
CA ASN A 165 15.60 25.23 1.19
C ASN A 165 16.54 26.44 1.25
N GLY A 166 16.00 27.66 1.34
CA GLY A 166 16.79 28.89 1.42
C GLY A 166 17.55 29.28 0.13
N ILE A 167 17.43 28.47 -0.93
CA ILE A 167 18.09 28.71 -2.21
C ILE A 167 17.14 29.51 -3.12
N LYS A 168 17.64 30.57 -3.75
CA LYS A 168 16.88 31.36 -4.72
C LYS A 168 16.53 30.51 -5.94
N LEU A 169 15.25 30.42 -6.24
CA LEU A 169 14.69 29.77 -7.43
C LEU A 169 14.10 30.82 -8.36
N LYS A 170 14.35 30.66 -9.67
CA LYS A 170 13.76 31.47 -10.74
C LYS A 170 12.53 30.72 -11.28
N LEU A 171 11.34 31.16 -10.89
CA LEU A 171 10.08 30.65 -11.42
C LEU A 171 9.72 31.40 -12.70
N THR A 172 9.47 30.66 -13.78
CA THR A 172 8.82 31.18 -14.97
C THR A 172 7.36 30.77 -14.93
N ILE A 173 6.49 31.76 -14.94
CA ILE A 173 5.03 31.60 -14.90
C ILE A 173 4.41 32.14 -16.18
N GLU A 174 3.31 31.53 -16.59
CA GLU A 174 2.45 31.96 -17.68
C GLU A 174 1.16 32.52 -17.06
N ARG A 175 0.91 33.81 -17.26
CA ARG A 175 -0.28 34.55 -16.80
C ARG A 175 -0.89 35.26 -18.00
N ASP A 176 -2.13 34.92 -18.36
CA ASP A 176 -2.83 35.49 -19.52
C ASP A 176 -2.00 35.45 -20.83
N ASN A 177 -1.33 34.32 -21.08
CA ASN A 177 -0.38 34.09 -22.20
C ASN A 177 0.89 34.97 -22.17
N VAL A 178 1.14 35.71 -21.10
CA VAL A 178 2.38 36.46 -20.88
C VAL A 178 3.30 35.65 -19.97
N ILE A 179 4.56 35.51 -20.40
CA ILE A 179 5.60 34.86 -19.61
C ILE A 179 6.20 35.87 -18.64
N LEU A 180 6.04 35.62 -17.34
CA LEU A 180 6.64 36.41 -16.27
C LEU A 180 7.69 35.57 -15.55
N THR A 181 8.75 36.24 -15.09
CA THR A 181 9.76 35.61 -14.24
C THR A 181 9.65 36.17 -12.82
N LYS A 182 9.59 35.28 -11.84
CA LYS A 182 9.57 35.59 -10.41
C LYS A 182 10.73 34.89 -9.72
N THR A 183 11.40 35.60 -8.82
CA THR A 183 12.42 34.99 -7.97
C THR A 183 11.80 34.68 -6.62
N ILE A 184 11.96 33.45 -6.15
CA ILE A 184 11.40 32.98 -4.89
C ILE A 184 12.44 32.24 -4.07
N VAL A 185 12.30 32.25 -2.74
CA VAL A 185 13.16 31.50 -1.83
C VAL A 185 12.26 30.58 -1.00
N PRO A 186 12.30 29.25 -1.22
CA PRO A 186 11.58 28.30 -0.37
C PRO A 186 12.02 28.47 1.08
N THR A 187 11.03 28.50 1.99
CA THR A 187 11.27 28.64 3.42
C THR A 187 10.81 27.37 4.13
N TYR A 188 11.60 26.90 5.10
CA TYR A 188 11.24 25.73 5.89
C TYR A 188 9.98 26.00 6.71
N ASP A 189 8.96 25.19 6.50
CA ASP A 189 7.73 25.23 7.27
C ASP A 189 7.75 24.14 8.34
N LYS A 190 7.56 24.55 9.60
CA LYS A 190 7.58 23.63 10.75
C LYS A 190 6.38 22.69 10.74
N ASN A 191 5.21 23.15 10.30
CA ASN A 191 3.99 22.35 10.34
C ASN A 191 4.01 21.25 9.28
N ALA A 192 4.48 21.55 8.08
CA ALA A 192 4.65 20.59 6.99
C ALA A 192 5.98 19.84 7.04
N SER A 193 6.88 20.22 7.96
CA SER A 193 8.23 19.65 8.12
C SER A 193 9.04 19.61 6.82
N LYS A 194 8.84 20.59 5.94
CA LYS A 194 9.52 20.67 4.63
C LYS A 194 9.61 22.11 4.12
N PRO A 195 10.57 22.41 3.21
CA PRO A 195 10.61 23.69 2.51
C PRO A 195 9.37 23.88 1.64
N MET A 196 8.77 25.06 1.67
CA MET A 196 7.67 25.40 0.78
C MET A 196 7.68 26.87 0.40
N ILE A 197 6.91 27.17 -0.65
CA ILE A 197 6.67 28.54 -1.12
C ILE A 197 5.24 29.03 -0.84
N GLY A 198 4.35 28.16 -0.35
CA GLY A 198 2.96 28.51 -0.01
C GLY A 198 2.03 28.67 -1.22
N ILE A 199 2.11 27.76 -2.20
CA ILE A 199 1.14 27.66 -3.31
C ILE A 199 0.21 26.48 -3.12
N VAL A 200 -1.08 26.67 -3.41
CA VAL A 200 -2.09 25.61 -3.46
C VAL A 200 -2.38 25.26 -4.92
N PRO A 201 -2.30 23.99 -5.34
CA PRO A 201 -2.55 23.60 -6.73
C PRO A 201 -4.03 23.69 -7.06
N GLN A 202 -4.32 23.98 -8.33
CA GLN A 202 -5.62 23.64 -8.92
C GLN A 202 -5.68 22.12 -9.16
N TYR A 203 -6.86 21.54 -8.96
CA TYR A 203 -7.13 20.14 -9.26
C TYR A 203 -7.92 20.02 -10.56
N LYS A 204 -7.44 19.20 -11.50
CA LYS A 204 -8.11 18.93 -12.77
C LYS A 204 -8.51 17.47 -12.86
N ARG A 205 -9.77 17.23 -13.20
CA ARG A 205 -10.30 15.88 -13.47
C ARG A 205 -9.96 15.47 -14.88
N SER A 206 -9.16 14.42 -15.03
CA SER A 206 -8.82 13.80 -16.30
C SER A 206 -8.39 12.38 -16.03
N LEU A 207 -8.88 11.41 -16.81
CA LEU A 207 -8.51 10.00 -16.64
C LEU A 207 -7.01 9.78 -16.87
N VAL A 208 -6.42 10.48 -17.83
CA VAL A 208 -4.98 10.39 -18.12
C VAL A 208 -4.15 10.94 -16.97
N LEU A 209 -4.56 12.08 -16.41
CA LEU A 209 -3.87 12.65 -15.23
C LEU A 209 -4.06 11.75 -14.01
N ALA A 210 -5.26 11.24 -13.77
CA ALA A 210 -5.55 10.35 -12.64
C ALA A 210 -4.73 9.05 -12.73
N PHE A 211 -4.59 8.49 -13.94
CA PHE A 211 -3.71 7.34 -14.19
C PHE A 211 -2.25 7.66 -13.85
N SER A 212 -1.72 8.77 -14.38
CA SER A 212 -0.33 9.18 -14.13
C SER A 212 -0.07 9.47 -12.65
N THR A 213 -0.90 10.30 -12.02
CA THR A 213 -0.78 10.70 -10.61
C THR A 213 -0.99 9.50 -9.68
N GLY A 214 -2.01 8.67 -9.92
CA GLY A 214 -2.25 7.47 -9.14
C GLY A 214 -1.08 6.49 -9.20
N THR A 215 -0.49 6.32 -10.38
CA THR A 215 0.71 5.48 -10.56
C THR A 215 1.91 6.04 -9.79
N LYS A 216 2.19 7.34 -9.93
CA LYS A 216 3.27 8.02 -9.20
C LYS A 216 3.08 7.90 -7.69
N GLN A 217 1.85 8.06 -7.20
CA GLN A 217 1.51 7.94 -5.79
C GLN A 217 1.69 6.51 -5.27
N ALA A 218 1.29 5.48 -6.03
CA ALA A 218 1.51 4.08 -5.66
C ALA A 218 3.02 3.76 -5.58
N ILE A 219 3.82 4.24 -6.54
CA ILE A 219 5.28 4.09 -6.52
C ILE A 219 5.88 4.82 -5.31
N PHE A 220 5.39 6.02 -5.01
CA PHE A 220 5.82 6.78 -3.84
C PHE A 220 5.54 6.01 -2.54
N PHE A 221 4.31 5.51 -2.33
CA PHE A 221 3.98 4.68 -1.18
C PHE A 221 4.87 3.44 -1.10
N SER A 222 5.09 2.76 -2.23
CA SER A 222 5.96 1.58 -2.28
C SER A 222 7.39 1.90 -1.83
N LYS A 223 7.97 3.00 -2.33
CA LYS A 223 9.30 3.47 -1.94
C LYS A 223 9.36 3.83 -0.46
N MET A 224 8.35 4.50 0.06
CA MET A 224 8.29 4.88 1.47
C MET A 224 8.22 3.66 2.38
N ILE A 225 7.44 2.64 2.02
CA ILE A 225 7.34 1.38 2.78
C ILE A 225 8.67 0.63 2.76
N ILE A 226 9.32 0.50 1.59
CA ILE A 226 10.63 -0.16 1.49
C ILE A 226 11.68 0.61 2.30
N LEU A 227 11.69 1.94 2.22
CA LEU A 227 12.59 2.78 3.00
C LEU A 227 12.32 2.65 4.50
N SER A 228 11.06 2.61 4.94
CA SER A 228 10.71 2.43 6.35
C SER A 228 11.17 1.07 6.88
N LEU A 229 11.01 0.01 6.08
CA LEU A 229 11.54 -1.32 6.43
C LEU A 229 13.06 -1.33 6.53
N TYR A 230 13.74 -0.67 5.59
CA TYR A 230 15.20 -0.53 5.64
C TYR A 230 15.67 0.24 6.89
N MET A 231 15.00 1.34 7.25
CA MET A 231 15.29 2.10 8.47
C MET A 231 15.02 1.29 9.74
N LEU A 232 13.98 0.43 9.74
CA LEU A 232 13.68 -0.46 10.84
C LEU A 232 14.79 -1.49 11.06
N ILE A 233 15.23 -2.17 9.99
CA ILE A 233 16.27 -3.20 10.06
C ILE A 233 17.64 -2.59 10.42
N THR A 234 17.91 -1.35 9.98
CA THR A 234 19.15 -0.63 10.31
C THR A 234 19.14 0.08 11.67
N GLY A 235 18.05 -0.04 12.44
CA GLY A 235 17.91 0.59 13.77
C GLY A 235 17.78 2.11 13.73
N LYS A 236 17.52 2.71 12.57
CA LYS A 236 17.35 4.15 12.37
C LYS A 236 15.90 4.61 12.59
N ALA A 237 14.95 3.68 12.63
CA ALA A 237 13.55 3.97 12.94
C ALA A 237 13.30 3.91 14.45
N SER A 238 12.42 4.77 14.97
CA SER A 238 12.00 4.68 16.36
C SER A 238 11.04 3.51 16.55
N THR A 239 11.13 2.81 17.68
CA THR A 239 10.13 1.79 18.05
C THR A 239 8.73 2.39 18.28
N ASN A 240 8.63 3.71 18.37
CA ASN A 240 7.35 4.44 18.44
C ASN A 240 6.77 4.75 17.04
N ASP A 241 7.52 4.52 15.96
CA ASP A 241 7.02 4.71 14.59
C ASP A 241 6.32 3.46 14.07
N LEU A 242 6.50 2.31 14.74
CA LEU A 242 5.77 1.08 14.46
C LEU A 242 4.32 1.21 14.94
N MET A 243 3.39 0.95 14.03
CA MET A 243 1.96 0.89 14.29
C MET A 243 1.54 -0.57 14.28
N GLY A 244 0.97 -1.06 15.40
CA GLY A 244 0.41 -2.40 15.48
C GLY A 244 -1.04 -2.48 14.99
N PRO A 245 -1.70 -3.63 15.18
CA PRO A 245 -3.09 -3.84 14.75
C PRO A 245 -4.08 -2.84 15.36
N VAL A 246 -3.89 -2.46 16.63
CA VAL A 246 -4.80 -1.52 17.32
C VAL A 246 -4.63 -0.11 16.77
N GLY A 247 -3.39 0.30 16.50
CA GLY A 247 -3.10 1.56 15.84
C GLY A 247 -3.68 1.63 14.43
N ILE A 248 -3.61 0.53 13.67
CA ILE A 248 -4.24 0.44 12.33
C ILE A 248 -5.76 0.61 12.43
N VAL A 249 -6.42 -0.06 13.39
CA VAL A 249 -7.88 0.10 13.60
C VAL A 249 -8.23 1.55 13.93
N GLN A 250 -7.44 2.20 14.78
CA GLN A 250 -7.64 3.61 15.12
C GLN A 250 -7.45 4.53 13.91
N ALA A 251 -6.43 4.28 13.09
CA ALA A 251 -6.15 5.06 11.89
C ALA A 251 -7.27 4.90 10.86
N ILE A 252 -7.68 3.67 10.54
CA ILE A 252 -8.82 3.41 9.63
C ILE A 252 -10.08 4.13 10.11
N GLY A 253 -10.42 4.01 11.39
CA GLY A 253 -11.59 4.65 11.95
C GLY A 253 -11.55 6.18 11.92
N THR A 254 -10.35 6.76 12.05
CA THR A 254 -10.12 8.21 11.94
C THR A 254 -10.29 8.67 10.49
N GLU A 255 -9.68 7.98 9.53
CA GLU A 255 -9.84 8.30 8.11
C GLU A 255 -11.28 8.10 7.62
N ALA A 256 -11.99 7.11 8.15
CA ALA A 256 -13.40 6.89 7.87
C ALA A 256 -14.27 8.07 8.32
N LYS A 257 -13.97 8.69 9.47
CA LYS A 257 -14.65 9.91 9.92
C LYS A 257 -14.32 11.13 9.07
N SER A 258 -13.09 11.20 8.57
CA SER A 258 -12.67 12.25 7.62
C SER A 258 -13.35 12.12 6.26
N GLY A 259 -14.02 11.00 5.98
CA GLY A 259 -14.85 10.78 4.80
C GLY A 259 -14.36 9.65 3.92
N ILE A 260 -15.24 9.16 3.04
CA ILE A 260 -14.98 7.97 2.22
C ILE A 260 -13.75 8.10 1.31
N LEU A 261 -13.47 9.31 0.80
CA LEU A 261 -12.31 9.53 -0.06
C LEU A 261 -10.98 9.39 0.69
N ASN A 262 -10.93 9.86 1.95
CA ASN A 262 -9.77 9.69 2.82
C ASN A 262 -9.60 8.22 3.21
N LEU A 263 -10.70 7.54 3.54
CA LEU A 263 -10.70 6.11 3.79
C LEU A 263 -10.19 5.30 2.59
N MET A 264 -10.61 5.65 1.36
CA MET A 264 -10.12 5.00 0.14
C MET A 264 -8.62 5.23 -0.06
N ALA A 265 -8.14 6.47 0.07
CA ALA A 265 -6.71 6.77 -0.05
C ALA A 265 -5.88 6.01 1.00
N PHE A 266 -6.37 5.92 2.23
CA PHE A 266 -5.72 5.15 3.29
C PHE A 266 -5.79 3.64 3.05
N THR A 267 -6.91 3.13 2.53
CA THR A 267 -7.05 1.73 2.12
C THR A 267 -6.05 1.37 1.04
N ALA A 268 -5.78 2.26 0.08
CA ALA A 268 -4.73 2.06 -0.92
C ALA A 268 -3.34 1.94 -0.26
N LEU A 269 -3.02 2.80 0.71
CA LEU A 269 -1.77 2.71 1.47
C LEU A 269 -1.63 1.38 2.21
N ILE A 270 -2.69 0.93 2.90
CA ILE A 270 -2.69 -0.38 3.59
C ILE A 270 -2.55 -1.51 2.57
N SER A 271 -3.24 -1.43 1.42
CA SER A 271 -3.20 -2.47 0.38
C SER A 271 -1.79 -2.68 -0.15
N VAL A 272 -1.08 -1.60 -0.54
CA VAL A 272 0.31 -1.73 -1.01
C VAL A 272 1.25 -2.19 0.10
N ASN A 273 1.01 -1.77 1.35
CA ASN A 273 1.78 -2.26 2.49
C ASN A 273 1.59 -3.76 2.69
N LEU A 274 0.35 -4.27 2.68
CA LEU A 274 0.05 -5.69 2.80
C LEU A 274 0.70 -6.49 1.66
N GLY A 275 0.61 -5.99 0.41
CA GLY A 275 1.27 -6.62 -0.74
C GLY A 275 2.79 -6.65 -0.62
N LEU A 276 3.43 -5.53 -0.26
CA LEU A 276 4.89 -5.49 -0.13
C LEU A 276 5.41 -6.31 1.06
N LEU A 277 4.72 -6.28 2.20
CA LEU A 277 5.08 -7.07 3.38
C LEU A 277 4.96 -8.57 3.10
N ASN A 278 3.89 -9.00 2.41
CA ASN A 278 3.73 -10.41 2.04
C ASN A 278 4.76 -10.88 1.02
N LEU A 279 5.41 -9.99 0.26
CA LEU A 279 6.53 -10.34 -0.62
C LEU A 279 7.88 -10.46 0.09
N LEU A 280 7.97 -10.08 1.38
CA LEU A 280 9.20 -10.23 2.13
C LEU A 280 9.55 -11.72 2.28
N PRO A 281 10.85 -12.09 2.19
CA PRO A 281 11.33 -13.46 2.37
C PRO A 281 11.31 -13.87 3.86
N PHE A 282 10.14 -13.76 4.49
CA PHE A 282 9.92 -14.08 5.88
C PHE A 282 9.02 -15.33 5.97
N PRO A 283 9.38 -16.33 6.80
CA PRO A 283 8.56 -17.53 6.92
C PRO A 283 7.17 -17.20 7.49
N ALA A 284 6.17 -18.00 7.12
CA ALA A 284 4.72 -17.73 7.27
C ALA A 284 4.11 -16.69 6.31
N LEU A 285 4.91 -15.98 5.50
CA LEU A 285 4.41 -15.12 4.43
C LEU A 285 4.62 -15.75 3.04
N ASP A 286 3.94 -15.23 2.02
CA ASP A 286 4.05 -15.68 0.64
C ASP A 286 5.47 -15.56 0.10
N GLY A 287 6.17 -14.47 0.44
CA GLY A 287 7.57 -14.24 0.06
C GLY A 287 8.52 -15.27 0.66
N GLY A 288 8.16 -15.85 1.83
CA GLY A 288 8.81 -17.03 2.37
C GLY A 288 8.66 -18.24 1.45
N ARG A 289 7.42 -18.58 1.05
CA ARG A 289 7.14 -19.67 0.08
C ARG A 289 7.88 -19.45 -1.25
N ILE A 290 7.87 -18.21 -1.74
CA ILE A 290 8.60 -17.80 -2.95
C ILE A 290 10.10 -18.08 -2.79
N LEU A 291 10.70 -17.72 -1.65
CA LEU A 291 12.11 -18.00 -1.37
C LEU A 291 12.39 -19.51 -1.40
N PHE A 292 11.54 -20.33 -0.79
CA PHE A 292 11.67 -21.79 -0.84
C PHE A 292 11.65 -22.33 -2.27
N VAL A 293 10.69 -21.89 -3.10
CA VAL A 293 10.61 -22.25 -4.53
C VAL A 293 11.87 -21.83 -5.30
N LEU A 294 12.42 -20.65 -5.02
CA LEU A 294 13.66 -20.18 -5.64
C LEU A 294 14.88 -21.01 -5.21
N ILE A 295 14.95 -21.40 -3.94
CA ILE A 295 16.01 -22.28 -3.43
C ILE A 295 15.94 -23.66 -4.08
N GLU A 296 14.75 -24.24 -4.22
CA GLU A 296 14.54 -25.51 -4.91
C GLU A 296 15.00 -25.47 -6.35
N LYS A 297 14.69 -24.38 -7.07
CA LYS A 297 15.16 -24.17 -8.45
C LYS A 297 16.69 -24.22 -8.54
N ILE A 298 17.39 -23.55 -7.62
CA ILE A 298 18.86 -23.52 -7.60
C ILE A 298 19.43 -24.90 -7.22
N ARG A 299 18.79 -25.61 -6.29
CA ARG A 299 19.23 -26.93 -5.81
C ARG A 299 18.91 -28.07 -6.77
N GLY A 300 17.96 -27.88 -7.68
CA GLY A 300 17.46 -28.91 -8.60
C GLY A 300 16.66 -30.03 -7.92
N LYS A 301 16.41 -29.95 -6.61
CA LYS A 301 15.63 -30.91 -5.84
C LYS A 301 14.70 -30.22 -4.84
N PRO A 302 13.49 -30.78 -4.60
CA PRO A 302 12.54 -30.19 -3.66
C PRO A 302 13.09 -30.18 -2.23
N ILE A 303 12.65 -29.21 -1.45
CA ILE A 303 12.88 -29.17 -0.01
C ILE A 303 11.93 -30.18 0.63
N ASP A 304 12.41 -30.80 1.70
CA ASP A 304 11.59 -31.69 2.50
C ASP A 304 10.40 -30.90 3.09
N PRO A 305 9.15 -31.28 2.79
CA PRO A 305 7.96 -30.56 3.24
C PRO A 305 7.91 -30.38 4.76
N GLU A 306 8.43 -31.33 5.55
CA GLU A 306 8.46 -31.23 7.00
C GLU A 306 9.40 -30.11 7.46
N LYS A 307 10.53 -29.94 6.77
CA LYS A 307 11.51 -28.89 7.10
C LYS A 307 11.00 -27.52 6.68
N GLU A 308 10.37 -27.41 5.52
CA GLU A 308 9.72 -26.17 5.09
C GLU A 308 8.63 -25.78 6.11
N GLY A 309 7.74 -26.72 6.46
CA GLY A 309 6.69 -26.52 7.45
C GLY A 309 7.24 -26.08 8.81
N PHE A 310 8.33 -26.68 9.28
CA PHE A 310 8.96 -26.28 10.54
C PHE A 310 9.52 -24.84 10.51
N VAL A 311 10.17 -24.43 9.42
CA VAL A 311 10.66 -23.04 9.27
C VAL A 311 9.48 -22.06 9.23
N HIS A 312 8.41 -22.38 8.50
CA HIS A 312 7.19 -21.58 8.46
C HIS A 312 6.52 -21.49 9.84
N TYR A 313 6.49 -22.57 10.61
CA TYR A 313 5.96 -22.59 11.97
C TYR A 313 6.77 -21.68 12.93
N ILE A 314 8.11 -21.74 12.88
CA ILE A 314 8.96 -20.83 13.67
C ILE A 314 8.71 -19.37 13.26
N GLY A 315 8.65 -19.08 11.96
CA GLY A 315 8.35 -17.74 11.47
C GLY A 315 6.98 -17.24 11.94
N PHE A 316 5.97 -18.12 11.97
CA PHE A 316 4.65 -17.81 12.48
C PHE A 316 4.69 -17.43 13.98
N ILE A 317 5.42 -18.17 14.80
CA ILE A 317 5.61 -17.81 16.23
C ILE A 317 6.27 -16.44 16.37
N LEU A 318 7.33 -16.18 15.59
CA LEU A 318 8.03 -14.89 15.60
C LEU A 318 7.12 -13.74 15.15
N LEU A 319 6.28 -13.98 14.14
CA LEU A 319 5.29 -13.02 13.66
C LEU A 319 4.27 -12.69 14.74
N ILE A 320 3.72 -13.70 15.41
CA ILE A 320 2.78 -13.50 16.53
C ILE A 320 3.44 -12.72 17.67
N ALA A 321 4.68 -13.05 18.03
CA ALA A 321 5.43 -12.29 19.04
C ALA A 321 5.61 -10.81 18.65
N LEU A 322 5.91 -10.54 17.38
CA LEU A 322 6.02 -9.18 16.85
C LEU A 322 4.68 -8.43 16.89
N ILE A 323 3.58 -9.10 16.50
CA ILE A 323 2.23 -8.54 16.54
C ILE A 323 1.82 -8.20 17.99
N LEU A 324 2.10 -9.09 18.94
CA LEU A 324 1.82 -8.85 20.36
C LEU A 324 2.66 -7.68 20.91
N PHE A 325 3.94 -7.61 20.55
CA PHE A 325 4.81 -6.49 20.92
C PHE A 325 4.31 -5.15 20.36
N ALA A 326 3.95 -5.10 19.08
CA ALA A 326 3.41 -3.90 18.44
C ALA A 326 2.05 -3.50 19.06
N THR A 327 1.19 -4.47 19.35
CA THR A 327 -0.09 -4.26 20.04
C THR A 327 0.12 -3.66 21.42
N TYR A 328 1.06 -4.19 22.21
CA TYR A 328 1.40 -3.61 23.52
C TYR A 328 1.85 -2.15 23.39
N LYS A 329 2.71 -1.85 22.40
CA LYS A 329 3.18 -0.47 22.14
C LYS A 329 2.04 0.47 21.74
N ASP A 330 1.06 -0.01 20.97
CA ASP A 330 -0.14 0.76 20.66
C ASP A 330 -0.98 1.05 21.93
N LEU A 331 -1.21 0.04 22.76
CA LEU A 331 -2.02 0.19 23.99
C LEU A 331 -1.39 1.18 24.98
N VAL A 332 -0.07 1.15 25.11
CA VAL A 332 0.69 2.15 25.90
C VAL A 332 0.54 3.54 25.30
N ARG A 333 0.64 3.68 23.97
CA ARG A 333 0.50 4.96 23.27
C ARG A 333 -0.89 5.56 23.42
N ILE A 334 -1.93 4.73 23.42
CA ILE A 334 -3.34 5.14 23.55
C ILE A 334 -3.73 5.33 25.02
N ASN A 335 -2.78 5.19 25.96
CA ASN A 335 -2.99 5.45 27.39
C ASN A 335 -4.05 4.52 28.02
N ILE A 336 -4.29 3.34 27.44
CA ILE A 336 -5.23 2.33 27.96
C ILE A 336 -4.60 1.54 29.12
N LEU A 337 -3.27 1.40 29.13
CA LEU A 337 -2.51 0.62 30.12
C LEU A 337 -1.78 1.50 31.16
N LYS A 338 -2.33 2.68 31.50
CA LYS A 338 -1.80 3.53 32.58
C LYS A 338 -2.63 3.44 33.84
#